data_AF-K2CPM4-F1
#
_entry.id   AF-K2CPM4-F1
#
_cell.length_a   1.000
_cell.length_b   1.000
_cell.length_c   1.000
_cell.angle_alpha   90.00
_cell.angle_beta   90.00
_cell.angle_gamma   90.00
#
_symmetry.space_group_name_H-M   'P 1'
#
loop_
_entity.id
_entity.type
_entity.pdbx_description
1 polymer ?
#
loop_
_entity_poly.entity_id
_entity_poly.type
_entity_poly.pdbx_seq_one_letter_code
_entity_poly.pdbx_strand_id
1 'polypeptide(L)'
;MKSRKGKTGQHDPLLKFLRSMPETGPNGFEGLVRDLLEQWTGFTFRIAKSGSQFGRDGSSESHGLFSVAFEAKRYNESSKLKDRELAGELIQAHGSIPCLDLWILAATIEVGDSVENLRRQAEYLGVDLLILDARSKGFGALQIFCARYPTVVTAFCQSNNEFAATEEIAEHIESLRQSPLFHPAVERLRQSLSDSIL
;
A
#
# COMPACT_ATOMS: atom_id res chain seq x y z
N MET A 1 36.11 -31.70 0.22
CA MET A 1 34.70 -31.83 -0.23
C MET A 1 33.95 -30.58 0.22
N LYS A 2 33.65 -29.65 -0.70
CA LYS A 2 33.02 -28.36 -0.39
C LYS A 2 31.52 -28.56 -0.15
N SER A 3 31.05 -28.30 1.06
CA SER A 3 29.62 -28.16 1.36
C SER A 3 29.14 -26.79 0.87
N ARG A 4 28.26 -26.79 -0.13
CA ARG A 4 27.55 -25.60 -0.61
C ARG A 4 26.57 -25.18 0.48
N LYS A 5 26.86 -24.07 1.17
CA LYS A 5 25.90 -23.39 2.04
C LYS A 5 24.64 -23.03 1.23
N GLY A 6 23.49 -23.35 1.81
CA GLY A 6 22.17 -23.12 1.24
C GLY A 6 21.93 -21.66 0.88
N LYS A 7 21.15 -21.48 -0.18
CA LYS A 7 20.72 -20.19 -0.75
C LYS A 7 20.21 -19.24 0.33
N THR A 8 20.82 -18.07 0.41
CA THR A 8 20.30 -16.89 1.11
C THR A 8 18.88 -16.59 0.60
N GLY A 9 17.92 -16.46 1.51
CA GLY A 9 16.59 -15.93 1.17
C GLY A 9 16.77 -14.60 0.44
N GLN A 10 16.07 -14.43 -0.67
CA GLN A 10 16.18 -13.24 -1.49
C GLN A 10 15.68 -12.05 -0.67
N HIS A 11 16.61 -11.21 -0.22
CA HIS A 11 16.33 -10.04 0.59
C HIS A 11 15.81 -8.95 -0.34
N ASP A 12 14.54 -8.56 -0.20
CA ASP A 12 13.91 -7.46 -0.92
C ASP A 12 14.26 -6.15 -0.20
N PRO A 13 15.20 -5.32 -0.73
CA PRO A 13 15.64 -4.10 -0.07
C PRO A 13 14.53 -3.05 -0.01
N LEU A 14 13.62 -3.03 -0.99
CA LEU A 14 12.45 -2.16 -0.97
C LEU A 14 11.55 -2.53 0.20
N LEU A 15 11.17 -3.81 0.33
CA LEU A 15 10.29 -4.25 1.41
C LEU A 15 10.92 -4.07 2.79
N LYS A 16 12.25 -4.26 2.91
CA LYS A 16 12.96 -3.95 4.15
C LYS A 16 12.84 -2.47 4.51
N PHE A 17 13.06 -1.58 3.55
CA PHE A 17 12.91 -0.14 3.75
C PHE A 17 11.48 0.22 4.17
N LEU A 18 10.46 -0.30 3.46
CA LEU A 18 9.06 -0.04 3.81
C LEU A 18 8.73 -0.40 5.26
N ARG A 19 9.33 -1.48 5.77
CA ARG A 19 9.12 -1.96 7.14
C ARG A 19 9.93 -1.20 8.19
N SER A 20 11.01 -0.53 7.81
CA SER A 20 11.85 0.25 8.74
C SER A 20 11.37 1.69 8.92
N MET A 21 10.53 2.21 8.02
CA MET A 21 9.94 3.55 8.17
C MET A 21 9.10 3.66 9.45
N PRO A 22 8.94 4.89 10.00
CA PRO A 22 7.87 5.15 10.95
C PRO A 22 6.52 4.71 10.37
N GLU A 23 5.64 4.18 11.20
CA GLU A 23 4.30 3.76 10.74
C GLU A 23 3.47 4.97 10.33
N THR A 24 3.44 6.00 11.18
CA THR A 24 2.52 7.13 11.05
C THR A 24 3.18 8.43 10.61
N GLY A 25 2.37 9.35 10.12
CA GLY A 25 2.76 10.72 9.80
C GLY A 25 3.31 10.93 8.39
N PRO A 26 3.55 12.19 8.00
CA PRO A 26 3.84 12.59 6.62
C PRO A 26 5.16 12.07 6.05
N ASN A 27 6.11 11.66 6.91
CA ASN A 27 7.40 11.10 6.51
C ASN A 27 7.48 9.58 6.78
N GLY A 28 6.41 8.98 7.28
CA GLY A 28 6.29 7.54 7.54
C GLY A 28 5.58 6.78 6.41
N PHE A 29 5.15 5.56 6.71
CA PHE A 29 4.47 4.69 5.75
C PHE A 29 3.13 5.27 5.28
N GLU A 30 2.34 5.88 6.17
CA GLU A 30 1.13 6.64 5.80
C GLU A 30 1.42 7.73 4.75
N GLY A 31 2.49 8.50 4.96
CA GLY A 31 2.93 9.54 4.03
C GLY A 31 3.34 8.99 2.67
N LEU A 32 4.05 7.86 2.64
CA LEU A 32 4.43 7.21 1.39
C LEU A 32 3.18 6.76 0.62
N VAL A 33 2.24 6.09 1.30
CA VAL A 33 0.99 5.62 0.67
C VAL A 33 0.20 6.79 0.12
N ARG A 34 0.07 7.89 0.89
CA ARG A 34 -0.52 9.15 0.42
C ARG A 34 0.11 9.59 -0.90
N ASP A 35 1.44 9.77 -0.94
CA ASP A 35 2.11 10.35 -2.10
C ASP A 35 2.03 9.42 -3.33
N LEU A 36 2.06 8.10 -3.14
CA LEU A 36 1.83 7.13 -4.21
C LEU A 36 0.40 7.25 -4.78
N LEU A 37 -0.61 7.41 -3.92
CA LEU A 37 -2.00 7.58 -4.32
C LEU A 37 -2.24 8.93 -5.01
N GLU A 38 -1.61 10.00 -4.54
CA GLU A 38 -1.66 11.32 -5.20
C GLU A 38 -1.03 11.27 -6.60
N GLN A 39 0.14 10.62 -6.74
CA GLN A 39 0.75 10.43 -8.06
C GLN A 39 -0.11 9.59 -9.00
N TRP A 40 -0.86 8.63 -8.46
CA TRP A 40 -1.68 7.75 -9.27
C TRP A 40 -3.01 8.35 -9.71
N THR A 41 -3.70 9.00 -8.78
CA THR A 41 -5.07 9.48 -8.98
C THR A 41 -5.13 10.95 -9.40
N GLY A 42 -4.09 11.73 -9.08
CA GLY A 42 -4.09 13.18 -9.22
C GLY A 42 -4.93 13.90 -8.16
N PHE A 43 -5.58 13.19 -7.24
CA PHE A 43 -6.29 13.78 -6.12
C PHE A 43 -5.33 14.23 -5.03
N THR A 44 -5.74 15.23 -4.25
CA THR A 44 -5.03 15.62 -3.02
C THR A 44 -5.55 14.77 -1.88
N PHE A 45 -4.65 14.17 -1.09
CA PHE A 45 -5.00 13.38 0.09
C PHE A 45 -4.54 14.06 1.38
N ARG A 46 -5.34 13.92 2.44
CA ARG A 46 -5.04 14.43 3.77
C ARG A 46 -4.88 13.27 4.75
N ILE A 47 -3.75 13.25 5.47
CA ILE A 47 -3.50 12.29 6.55
C ILE A 47 -4.38 12.65 7.74
N ALA A 48 -5.02 11.66 8.34
CA ALA A 48 -5.84 11.80 9.52
C ALA A 48 -4.97 12.17 10.73
N LYS A 49 -5.46 13.10 11.56
CA LYS A 49 -4.77 13.42 12.81
C LYS A 49 -4.96 12.28 13.80
N SER A 50 -3.94 12.05 14.63
CA SER A 50 -4.04 11.10 15.75
C SER A 50 -5.30 11.42 16.59
N GLY A 51 -6.10 10.38 16.88
CA GLY A 51 -7.38 10.51 17.57
C GLY A 51 -8.57 10.90 16.67
N SER A 52 -8.37 11.06 15.36
CA SER A 52 -9.42 11.34 14.37
C SER A 52 -9.35 10.44 13.14
N GLN A 53 -8.75 9.26 13.30
CA GLN A 53 -8.58 8.27 12.22
C GLN A 53 -9.94 7.70 11.78
N PHE A 54 -10.87 7.42 12.70
CA PHE A 54 -12.21 6.91 12.36
C PHE A 54 -12.18 5.82 11.26
N GLY A 55 -11.23 4.88 11.35
CA GLY A 55 -11.07 3.77 10.41
C GLY A 55 -10.33 4.08 9.10
N ARG A 56 -9.57 5.17 9.05
CA ARG A 56 -8.63 5.50 7.96
C ARG A 56 -7.41 6.24 8.48
N ASP A 57 -6.31 6.13 7.75
CA ASP A 57 -5.11 6.95 7.95
C ASP A 57 -5.08 8.17 7.04
N GLY A 58 -5.90 8.19 5.99
CA GLY A 58 -6.13 9.39 5.19
C GLY A 58 -7.28 9.25 4.21
N SER A 59 -7.65 10.37 3.61
CA SER A 59 -8.67 10.41 2.54
C SER A 59 -8.40 11.53 1.55
N SER A 60 -8.92 11.38 0.34
CA SER A 60 -8.91 12.43 -0.66
C SER A 60 -9.70 13.63 -0.17
N GLU A 61 -9.34 14.82 -0.62
CA GLU A 61 -10.24 15.96 -0.56
C GLU A 61 -11.51 15.62 -1.36
N SER A 62 -12.67 15.94 -0.81
CA SER A 62 -13.94 15.64 -1.47
C SER A 62 -14.05 16.49 -2.73
N HIS A 63 -14.01 15.83 -3.90
CA HIS A 63 -14.25 16.46 -5.20
C HIS A 63 -15.71 16.25 -5.64
N GLY A 64 -16.67 16.43 -4.72
CA GLY A 64 -18.09 16.21 -4.98
C GLY A 64 -18.57 14.84 -4.49
N LEU A 65 -19.13 14.03 -5.40
CA LEU A 65 -19.79 12.74 -5.09
C LEU A 65 -18.83 11.54 -4.99
N PHE A 66 -17.52 11.74 -5.18
CA PHE A 66 -16.53 10.67 -5.13
C PHE A 66 -15.51 10.90 -4.01
N SER A 67 -15.30 9.90 -3.15
CA SER A 67 -14.27 9.96 -2.10
C SER A 67 -13.48 8.65 -1.96
N VAL A 68 -12.18 8.81 -1.76
CA VAL A 68 -11.25 7.70 -1.51
C VAL A 68 -10.71 7.81 -0.10
N ALA A 69 -10.70 6.72 0.64
CA ALA A 69 -9.97 6.59 1.90
C ALA A 69 -8.90 5.52 1.80
N PHE A 70 -7.86 5.63 2.63
CA PHE A 70 -6.86 4.58 2.74
C PHE A 70 -6.51 4.30 4.21
N GLU A 71 -6.13 3.04 4.45
CA GLU A 71 -5.57 2.52 5.70
C GLU A 71 -4.18 1.95 5.39
N ALA A 72 -3.17 2.34 6.16
CA ALA A 72 -1.77 2.01 5.92
C ALA A 72 -1.19 1.19 7.08
N LYS A 73 -1.19 -0.14 6.95
CA LYS A 73 -0.70 -1.04 7.99
C LYS A 73 0.75 -1.47 7.75
N ARG A 74 1.69 -0.87 8.49
CA ARG A 74 3.10 -1.27 8.50
C ARG A 74 3.34 -2.41 9.49
N TYR A 75 3.51 -3.61 8.96
CA TYR A 75 3.75 -4.84 9.70
C TYR A 75 5.19 -5.34 9.60
N ASN A 76 5.59 -6.10 10.62
CA ASN A 76 6.81 -6.90 10.60
C ASN A 76 6.47 -8.32 10.09
N GLU A 77 7.47 -9.14 9.75
CA GLU A 77 7.23 -10.48 9.14
C GLU A 77 6.43 -11.44 10.00
N SER A 78 6.49 -11.32 11.32
CA SER A 78 5.75 -12.17 12.27
C SER A 78 4.35 -11.63 12.60
N SER A 79 4.00 -10.44 12.11
CA SER A 79 2.71 -9.84 12.36
C SER A 79 1.60 -10.60 11.64
N LYS A 80 0.42 -10.59 12.24
CA LYS A 80 -0.80 -11.12 11.62
C LYS A 80 -1.79 -9.99 11.44
N LEU A 81 -2.46 -10.00 10.30
CA LEU A 81 -3.64 -9.16 10.08
C LEU A 81 -4.72 -9.55 11.07
N LYS A 82 -5.47 -8.56 11.51
CA LYS A 82 -6.63 -8.75 12.39
C LYS A 82 -7.87 -8.40 11.58
N ASP A 83 -8.43 -9.40 10.91
CA ASP A 83 -9.53 -9.20 9.94
C ASP A 83 -10.74 -8.47 10.55
N ARG A 84 -11.05 -8.74 11.81
CA ARG A 84 -12.13 -8.06 12.55
C ARG A 84 -11.84 -6.58 12.79
N GLU A 85 -10.56 -6.23 12.98
CA GLU A 85 -10.12 -4.84 13.13
C GLU A 85 -10.31 -4.11 11.81
N LEU A 86 -9.81 -4.67 10.70
CA LEU A 86 -9.95 -4.11 9.35
C LEU A 86 -11.42 -3.91 8.93
N ALA A 87 -12.28 -4.89 9.21
CA ALA A 87 -13.71 -4.76 8.94
C ALA A 87 -14.37 -3.64 9.77
N GLY A 88 -13.95 -3.49 11.03
CA GLY A 88 -14.40 -2.40 11.89
C GLY A 88 -13.90 -1.03 11.43
N GLU A 89 -12.68 -0.95 10.89
CA GLU A 89 -12.11 0.26 10.31
C GLU A 89 -12.88 0.68 9.05
N LEU A 90 -13.13 -0.24 8.12
CA LEU A 90 -13.96 0.01 6.94
C LEU A 90 -15.36 0.54 7.30
N ILE A 91 -16.03 -0.06 8.28
CA ILE A 91 -17.35 0.40 8.75
C ILE A 91 -17.27 1.82 9.32
N GLN A 92 -16.23 2.13 10.10
CA GLN A 92 -16.03 3.48 10.65
C GLN A 92 -15.72 4.51 9.55
N ALA A 93 -14.92 4.14 8.56
CA ALA A 93 -14.61 5.00 7.42
C ALA A 93 -15.87 5.35 6.64
N HIS A 94 -16.67 4.34 6.28
CA HIS A 94 -17.96 4.52 5.61
C HIS A 94 -18.92 5.41 6.42
N GLY A 95 -19.00 5.21 7.74
CA GLY A 95 -19.85 6.03 8.61
C GLY A 95 -19.38 7.48 8.80
N SER A 96 -18.10 7.78 8.53
CA SER A 96 -17.50 9.10 8.78
C SER A 96 -17.19 9.90 7.53
N ILE A 97 -17.15 9.26 6.35
CA ILE A 97 -16.96 9.92 5.05
C ILE A 97 -18.26 9.81 4.25
N PRO A 98 -18.95 10.94 4.04
CA PRO A 98 -20.04 10.99 3.08
C PRO A 98 -19.53 10.62 1.68
N CYS A 99 -20.25 9.73 0.98
CA CYS A 99 -19.88 9.26 -0.36
C CYS A 99 -18.48 8.63 -0.40
N LEU A 100 -18.20 7.68 0.50
CA LEU A 100 -17.02 6.83 0.37
C LEU A 100 -17.27 5.80 -0.73
N ASP A 101 -16.54 5.91 -1.84
CA ASP A 101 -16.67 4.98 -2.96
C ASP A 101 -15.55 3.93 -2.96
N LEU A 102 -14.36 4.31 -2.50
CA LEU A 102 -13.19 3.42 -2.50
C LEU A 102 -12.46 3.46 -1.17
N TRP A 103 -12.23 2.29 -0.58
CA TRP A 103 -11.37 2.12 0.59
C TRP A 103 -10.15 1.27 0.21
N ILE A 104 -8.95 1.80 0.45
CA ILE A 104 -7.69 1.20 0.05
C ILE A 104 -6.94 0.68 1.28
N LEU A 105 -6.57 -0.60 1.31
CA LEU A 105 -5.68 -1.15 2.32
C LEU A 105 -4.27 -1.31 1.77
N ALA A 106 -3.31 -0.55 2.29
CA ALA A 106 -1.89 -0.74 2.02
C ALA A 106 -1.21 -1.49 3.17
N ALA A 107 -0.56 -2.62 2.89
CA ALA A 107 0.04 -3.48 3.92
C ALA A 107 1.43 -4.00 3.51
N THR A 108 2.39 -3.96 4.44
CA THR A 108 3.76 -4.48 4.22
C THR A 108 3.91 -5.99 4.41
N ILE A 109 2.78 -6.71 4.43
CA ILE A 109 2.67 -8.18 4.44
C ILE A 109 1.56 -8.59 3.47
N GLU A 110 1.52 -9.89 3.14
CA GLU A 110 0.52 -10.45 2.24
C GLU A 110 -0.83 -10.51 2.95
N VAL A 111 -1.87 -10.03 2.29
CA VAL A 111 -3.25 -10.13 2.77
C VAL A 111 -3.80 -11.45 2.22
N GLY A 112 -3.75 -12.50 3.05
CA GLY A 112 -4.20 -13.84 2.67
C GLY A 112 -5.71 -13.96 2.48
N ASP A 113 -6.23 -15.19 2.49
CA ASP A 113 -7.64 -15.55 2.18
C ASP A 113 -8.71 -14.76 2.95
N SER A 114 -8.35 -14.17 4.08
CA SER A 114 -9.18 -13.24 4.85
C SER A 114 -9.68 -12.02 4.06
N VAL A 115 -9.02 -11.68 2.95
CA VAL A 115 -9.43 -10.58 2.06
C VAL A 115 -10.86 -10.72 1.56
N GLU A 116 -11.34 -11.95 1.33
CA GLU A 116 -12.68 -12.19 0.77
C GLU A 116 -13.80 -11.77 1.71
N ASN A 117 -13.59 -11.90 3.03
CA ASN A 117 -14.55 -11.41 4.01
C ASN A 117 -14.61 -9.88 4.01
N LEU A 118 -13.45 -9.23 3.87
CA LEU A 118 -13.37 -7.77 3.79
C LEU A 118 -14.00 -7.26 2.49
N ARG A 119 -13.78 -7.95 1.36
CA ARG A 119 -14.45 -7.66 0.07
C ARG A 119 -15.96 -7.70 0.19
N ARG A 120 -16.52 -8.79 0.72
CA ARG A 120 -17.97 -8.91 0.95
C ARG A 120 -18.53 -7.81 1.83
N GLN A 121 -17.77 -7.39 2.85
CA GLN A 121 -18.18 -6.31 3.74
C GLN A 121 -18.18 -4.95 3.01
N ALA A 122 -17.18 -4.70 2.16
CA ALA A 122 -17.10 -3.49 1.34
C ALA A 122 -18.25 -3.44 0.32
N GLU A 123 -18.48 -4.54 -0.41
CA GLU A 123 -19.59 -4.70 -1.34
C GLU A 123 -20.95 -4.45 -0.68
N TYR A 124 -21.17 -5.00 0.54
CA TYR A 124 -22.40 -4.76 1.29
C TYR A 124 -22.63 -3.29 1.64
N LEU A 125 -21.55 -2.52 1.84
CA LEU A 125 -21.60 -1.09 2.11
C LEU A 125 -21.66 -0.24 0.83
N GLY A 126 -21.59 -0.86 -0.35
CA GLY A 126 -21.48 -0.14 -1.63
C GLY A 126 -20.14 0.59 -1.78
N VAL A 127 -19.07 0.06 -1.18
CA VAL A 127 -17.71 0.62 -1.20
C VAL A 127 -16.80 -0.38 -1.90
N ASP A 128 -15.99 0.10 -2.83
CA ASP A 128 -14.95 -0.70 -3.47
C ASP A 128 -13.74 -0.90 -2.56
N LEU A 129 -13.09 -2.05 -2.74
CA LEU A 129 -11.92 -2.45 -1.97
C LEU A 129 -10.71 -2.70 -2.88
N LEU A 130 -9.69 -1.85 -2.71
CA LEU A 130 -8.38 -2.06 -3.30
C LEU A 130 -7.37 -2.51 -2.25
N ILE A 131 -6.63 -3.57 -2.55
CA ILE A 131 -5.59 -4.11 -1.67
C ILE A 131 -4.22 -3.89 -2.31
N LEU A 132 -3.38 -3.15 -1.60
CA LEU A 132 -1.98 -2.90 -1.92
C LEU A 132 -1.11 -3.65 -0.90
N ASP A 133 -1.00 -4.97 -1.05
CA ASP A 133 -0.23 -5.82 -0.15
C ASP A 133 1.19 -6.10 -0.65
N ALA A 134 2.10 -6.45 0.26
CA ALA A 134 3.45 -6.87 -0.09
C ALA A 134 3.59 -8.38 -0.03
N ARG A 135 4.48 -8.95 -0.85
CA ARG A 135 4.80 -10.38 -0.81
C ARG A 135 6.27 -10.59 -0.49
N SER A 136 6.55 -11.56 0.39
CA SER A 136 7.92 -11.97 0.72
C SER A 136 8.60 -12.74 -0.42
N LYS A 137 7.79 -13.30 -1.34
CA LYS A 137 8.25 -13.99 -2.55
C LYS A 137 7.55 -13.39 -3.75
N GLY A 138 8.34 -13.01 -4.76
CA GLY A 138 7.80 -12.27 -5.90
C GLY A 138 7.37 -10.87 -5.50
N PHE A 139 6.41 -10.32 -6.22
CA PHE A 139 6.01 -8.92 -6.08
C PHE A 139 4.51 -8.83 -5.82
N GLY A 140 4.15 -8.29 -4.66
CA GLY A 140 2.78 -7.91 -4.30
C GLY A 140 2.39 -6.58 -4.93
N ALA A 141 1.11 -6.21 -4.77
CA ALA A 141 0.57 -4.98 -5.34
C ALA A 141 1.30 -3.73 -4.81
N LEU A 142 1.70 -3.71 -3.53
CA LEU A 142 2.46 -2.60 -2.95
C LEU A 142 3.83 -2.42 -3.62
N GLN A 143 4.58 -3.50 -3.83
CA GLN A 143 5.90 -3.43 -4.49
C GLN A 143 5.78 -2.98 -5.95
N ILE A 144 4.75 -3.46 -6.67
CA ILE A 144 4.44 -3.00 -8.03
C ILE A 144 4.12 -1.49 -8.03
N PHE A 145 3.33 -1.04 -7.06
CA PHE A 145 2.92 0.36 -6.96
C PHE A 145 4.09 1.30 -6.64
N CYS A 146 4.96 0.90 -5.69
CA CYS A 146 6.23 1.57 -5.44
C CYS A 146 7.12 1.63 -6.69
N ALA A 147 7.24 0.50 -7.41
CA ALA A 147 8.06 0.44 -8.62
C ALA A 147 7.49 1.24 -9.79
N ARG A 148 6.17 1.53 -9.79
CA ARG A 148 5.54 2.43 -10.77
C ARG A 148 5.93 3.89 -10.55
N TYR A 149 6.14 4.31 -9.30
CA TYR A 149 6.48 5.68 -8.91
C TYR A 149 7.82 5.75 -8.16
N PRO A 150 8.95 5.41 -8.81
CA PRO A 150 10.26 5.32 -8.17
C PRO A 150 10.68 6.63 -7.50
N THR A 151 10.33 7.78 -8.10
CA THR A 151 10.68 9.10 -7.58
C THR A 151 10.12 9.35 -6.19
N VAL A 152 8.88 8.92 -5.94
CA VAL A 152 8.23 9.01 -4.62
C VAL A 152 9.02 8.20 -3.61
N VAL A 153 9.34 6.94 -3.92
CA VAL A 153 10.08 6.06 -3.02
C VAL A 153 11.46 6.63 -2.70
N THR A 154 12.19 7.11 -3.71
CA THR A 154 13.53 7.68 -3.51
C THR A 154 13.51 8.95 -2.67
N ALA A 155 12.46 9.78 -2.77
CA ALA A 155 12.30 10.95 -1.92
C ALA A 155 12.14 10.54 -0.44
N PHE A 156 11.35 9.50 -0.15
CA PHE A 156 11.21 8.97 1.20
C PHE A 156 12.50 8.36 1.74
N CYS A 157 13.31 7.71 0.89
CA CYS A 157 14.63 7.21 1.31
C CYS A 157 15.52 8.37 1.77
N GLN A 158 15.57 9.46 1.01
CA GLN A 158 16.34 10.66 1.33
C GLN A 158 15.84 11.33 2.62
N SER A 159 14.53 11.50 2.77
CA SER A 159 13.92 12.12 3.97
C SER A 159 14.14 11.30 5.25
N ASN A 160 14.33 9.97 5.13
CA ASN A 160 14.63 9.10 6.26
C ASN A 160 16.14 8.91 6.50
N ASN A 161 17.00 9.68 5.82
CA ASN A 161 18.46 9.58 5.85
C ASN A 161 19.02 8.21 5.42
N GLU A 162 18.26 7.46 4.61
CA GLU A 162 18.63 6.15 4.06
C GLU A 162 19.34 6.31 2.70
N PHE A 163 20.29 7.26 2.63
CA PHE A 163 21.00 7.59 1.38
C PHE A 163 21.78 6.39 0.81
N ALA A 164 22.43 5.61 1.69
CA ALA A 164 23.18 4.42 1.29
C ALA A 164 22.28 3.32 0.73
N ALA A 165 21.04 3.21 1.21
CA ALA A 165 20.05 2.27 0.69
C ALA A 165 19.33 2.79 -0.56
N THR A 166 19.39 4.09 -0.84
CA THR A 166 18.66 4.71 -1.95
C THR A 166 19.08 4.15 -3.31
N GLU A 167 20.38 3.96 -3.53
CA GLU A 167 20.90 3.38 -4.78
C GLU A 167 20.48 1.91 -4.93
N GLU A 168 20.64 1.10 -3.87
CA GLU A 168 20.22 -0.30 -3.84
C GLU A 168 18.71 -0.46 -4.11
N ILE A 169 17.87 0.39 -3.50
CA ILE A 169 16.42 0.39 -3.69
C ILE A 169 16.05 0.83 -5.12
N ALA A 170 16.72 1.84 -5.66
CA ALA A 170 16.49 2.32 -7.02
C ALA A 170 16.85 1.24 -8.06
N GLU A 171 18.00 0.58 -7.91
CA GLU A 171 18.40 -0.55 -8.75
C GLU A 171 17.40 -1.72 -8.63
N HIS A 172 16.94 -2.00 -7.41
CA HIS A 172 15.94 -3.05 -7.19
C HIS A 172 14.60 -2.73 -7.87
N ILE A 173 14.12 -1.49 -7.77
CA ILE A 173 12.91 -1.03 -8.47
C ILE A 173 13.09 -1.12 -9.99
N GLU A 174 14.25 -0.76 -10.52
CA GLU A 174 14.49 -0.84 -11.96
C GLU A 174 14.51 -2.29 -12.46
N SER A 175 15.13 -3.20 -11.72
CA SER A 175 15.07 -4.65 -11.99
C SER A 175 13.62 -5.17 -11.99
N LEU A 176 12.82 -4.69 -11.02
CA LEU A 176 11.39 -4.93 -10.92
C LEU A 176 10.64 -4.49 -12.19
N ARG A 177 10.92 -3.27 -12.68
CA ARG A 177 10.28 -2.69 -13.88
C ARG A 177 10.67 -3.41 -15.17
N GLN A 178 11.87 -3.97 -15.23
CA GLN A 178 12.36 -4.76 -16.37
C GLN A 178 11.76 -6.17 -16.43
N SER A 179 11.12 -6.64 -15.36
CA SER A 179 10.42 -7.92 -15.36
C SER A 179 9.30 -7.93 -16.41
N PRO A 180 9.16 -8.99 -17.23
CA PRO A 180 8.06 -9.11 -18.19
C PRO A 180 6.69 -9.16 -17.51
N LEU A 181 6.64 -9.43 -16.21
CA LEU A 181 5.41 -9.46 -15.42
C LEU A 181 4.99 -8.08 -14.89
N PHE A 182 5.86 -7.08 -14.96
CA PHE A 182 5.61 -5.76 -14.37
C PHE A 182 4.47 -5.02 -15.06
N HIS A 183 4.58 -4.78 -16.37
CA HIS A 183 3.54 -4.06 -17.12
C HIS A 183 2.16 -4.73 -17.01
N PRO A 184 2.03 -6.06 -17.18
CA PRO A 184 0.76 -6.74 -16.93
C PRO A 184 0.23 -6.57 -15.50
N ALA A 185 1.10 -6.52 -14.48
CA ALA A 185 0.69 -6.31 -13.10
C ALA A 185 0.18 -4.88 -12.85
N VAL A 186 0.84 -3.87 -13.44
CA VAL A 186 0.38 -2.48 -13.38
C VAL A 186 -0.98 -2.33 -14.05
N GLU A 187 -1.20 -2.93 -15.22
CA GLU A 187 -2.51 -2.85 -15.89
C GLU A 187 -3.61 -3.55 -15.10
N ARG A 188 -3.34 -4.70 -14.48
CA ARG A 188 -4.31 -5.35 -13.58
C ARG A 188 -4.70 -4.44 -12.41
N LEU A 189 -3.71 -3.77 -11.80
CA LEU A 189 -3.97 -2.81 -10.71
C LEU A 189 -4.80 -1.61 -11.18
N ARG A 190 -4.57 -1.14 -12.41
CA ARG A 190 -5.36 -0.06 -13.02
C ARG A 190 -6.79 -0.50 -13.34
N GLN A 191 -6.97 -1.73 -13.82
CA GLN A 191 -8.29 -2.31 -14.11
C GLN A 191 -9.10 -2.49 -12.84
N SER A 192 -8.48 -2.93 -11.73
CA SER A 192 -9.19 -3.07 -10.45
C SER A 192 -9.77 -1.76 -9.91
N LEU A 193 -9.32 -0.59 -10.37
CA LEU A 193 -10.01 0.68 -10.11
C LEU A 193 -11.08 1.03 -11.14
N SER A 194 -10.83 0.69 -12.40
CA SER A 194 -11.74 1.08 -13.49
C SER A 194 -13.06 0.31 -13.41
N ASP A 195 -12.99 -0.95 -12.98
CA ASP A 195 -14.16 -1.80 -12.72
C ASP A 195 -14.89 -1.41 -11.42
N SER A 196 -14.27 -0.59 -10.57
CA SER A 196 -14.83 -0.02 -9.34
C SER A 196 -15.49 1.35 -9.57
N ILE A 197 -15.07 2.10 -10.59
CA ILE A 197 -15.57 3.47 -10.84
C ILE A 197 -16.67 3.49 -11.93
N LEU A 198 -17.02 2.36 -12.54
CA LEU A 198 -18.00 2.22 -13.63
C LEU A 198 -19.04 1.13 -13.34
#